data_AF-A0A849K0S2-F1
#
_entry.id   AF-A0A849K0S2-F1
#
_cell.length_a   1.000
_cell.length_b   1.000
_cell.length_c   1.000
_cell.angle_alpha   90.00
_cell.angle_beta   90.00
_cell.angle_gamma   90.00
#
_symmetry.space_group_name_H-M   'P 1'
#
loop_
_entity.id
_entity.type
_entity.pdbx_description
1 polymer ?
#
loop_
_entity_poly.entity_id
_entity_poly.type
_entity_poly.pdbx_seq_one_letter_code
_entity_poly.pdbx_strand_id
1 'polypeptide(L)'
;MTRRYLPTALAVAAALLLALSDTLDPVHAVLLPAALLALRQAWAALDDGDHADWPPPPTEERHGARRDVSDLAWAAFTRNGRVSPRVTRRVRELAAHRLRARGIDPHDPDRYDDAAALLGADTLAGLLSPEPPTARTLHRWLDDLDRLTTDAPPSGRPTR
;
A
#
# COMPACT_ATOMS: atom_id res chain seq x y z
N MET A 1 15.06 3.92 6.65
CA MET A 1 14.50 3.88 8.02
C MET A 1 14.27 5.27 8.64
N THR A 2 15.05 6.30 8.30
CA THR A 2 15.00 7.67 8.87
C THR A 2 13.69 8.44 8.65
N ARG A 3 12.98 8.19 7.53
CA ARG A 3 11.77 8.94 7.16
C ARG A 3 10.58 8.76 8.12
N ARG A 4 10.57 7.67 8.91
CA ARG A 4 9.51 7.34 9.87
C ARG A 4 9.61 8.12 11.18
N TYR A 5 10.80 8.67 11.49
CA TYR A 5 11.07 9.39 12.75
C TYR A 5 11.05 10.91 12.60
N LEU A 6 11.02 11.42 11.37
CA LEU A 6 10.85 12.84 11.06
C LEU A 6 9.66 13.51 11.77
N PRO A 7 8.44 12.94 11.77
CA PRO A 7 7.31 13.58 12.43
C PRO A 7 7.41 13.56 13.96
N THR A 8 8.00 12.50 14.55
CA THR A 8 8.27 12.43 15.98
C THR A 8 9.32 13.46 16.39
N ALA A 9 10.40 13.60 15.61
CA ALA A 9 11.43 14.60 15.83
C ALA A 9 10.85 16.03 15.73
N LEU A 10 9.94 16.27 14.79
CA LEU A 10 9.31 17.58 14.59
C LEU A 10 8.31 17.90 15.72
N ALA A 11 7.57 16.91 16.23
CA ALA A 11 6.71 17.06 17.40
C ALA A 11 7.51 17.36 18.68
N VAL A 12 8.64 16.67 18.89
CA VAL A 12 9.55 16.93 20.02
C VAL A 12 10.20 18.32 19.90
N ALA A 13 10.62 18.72 18.70
CA ALA A 13 11.19 20.05 18.45
C ALA A 13 10.17 21.17 18.68
N ALA A 14 8.91 20.97 18.26
CA ALA A 14 7.83 21.90 18.55
C ALA A 14 7.54 22.00 20.05
N ALA A 15 7.50 20.88 20.77
CA ALA A 15 7.34 20.86 22.24
C ALA A 15 8.44 21.67 22.94
N LEU A 16 9.70 21.48 22.52
CA LEU A 16 10.86 22.21 23.04
C LEU A 16 10.80 23.72 22.74
N LEU A 17 10.41 24.10 21.50
CA LEU A 17 10.27 25.51 21.11
C LEU A 17 9.15 26.22 21.86
N LEU A 18 8.01 25.55 22.10
CA LEU A 18 6.91 26.08 22.91
C LEU A 18 7.23 26.15 24.40
N ALA A 19 8.04 25.23 24.94
CA ALA A 19 8.50 25.28 26.33
C ALA A 19 9.50 26.43 26.56
N LEU A 20 10.27 26.83 25.55
CA LEU A 20 11.23 27.92 25.63
C LEU A 20 10.61 29.32 25.49
N SER A 21 9.37 29.45 25.01
CA SER A 21 8.80 30.76 24.67
C SER A 21 8.17 31.50 25.84
N ASP A 22 8.04 30.90 27.04
CA ASP A 22 7.48 31.51 28.27
C ASP A 22 6.09 32.16 28.09
N THR A 23 5.43 31.88 26.95
CA THR A 23 4.16 32.52 26.52
C THR A 23 2.97 31.57 26.72
N LEU A 24 3.22 30.27 26.94
CA LEU A 24 2.19 29.25 27.19
C LEU A 24 2.46 28.53 28.50
N ASP A 25 1.39 28.31 29.26
CA ASP A 25 1.38 27.45 30.44
C ASP A 25 2.05 26.09 30.11
N PRO A 26 3.06 25.64 30.89
CA PRO A 26 3.90 24.49 30.57
C PRO A 26 3.13 23.19 30.30
N VAL A 27 1.93 23.07 30.85
CA VAL A 27 1.01 21.95 30.61
C VAL A 27 0.55 21.90 29.15
N HIS A 28 0.27 23.06 28.53
CA HIS A 28 -0.19 23.17 27.15
C HIS A 28 0.94 22.93 26.13
N ALA A 29 2.18 23.29 26.48
CA ALA A 29 3.37 23.07 25.65
C ALA A 29 3.66 21.57 25.43
N VAL A 30 3.31 20.72 26.39
CA VAL A 30 3.46 19.26 26.30
C VAL A 30 2.20 18.59 25.71
N LEU A 31 1.01 19.06 26.08
CA LEU A 31 -0.26 18.45 25.65
C LEU A 31 -0.49 18.55 24.13
N LEU A 32 -0.20 19.70 23.51
CA LEU A 32 -0.42 19.90 22.07
C LEU A 32 0.38 18.93 21.18
N PRO A 33 1.71 18.81 21.32
CA PRO A 33 2.49 17.86 20.53
C PRO A 33 2.14 16.41 20.86
N ALA A 34 1.83 16.09 22.12
CA ALA A 34 1.35 14.76 22.51
C ALA A 34 0.01 14.41 21.83
N ALA A 35 -0.94 15.36 21.80
CA ALA A 35 -2.23 15.20 21.14
C ALA A 35 -2.09 15.06 19.63
N LEU A 36 -1.22 15.86 18.98
CA LEU A 36 -0.91 15.69 17.55
C LEU A 36 -0.30 14.32 17.26
N LEU A 37 0.61 13.85 18.13
CA LEU A 37 1.24 12.54 17.96
C LEU A 37 0.22 11.41 18.10
N ALA A 38 -0.65 11.49 19.11
CA ALA A 38 -1.72 10.53 19.34
C ALA A 38 -2.73 10.52 18.18
N LEU A 39 -3.15 11.70 17.70
CA LEU A 39 -4.04 11.82 16.55
C LEU A 39 -3.43 11.23 15.29
N ARG A 40 -2.13 11.49 15.05
CA ARG A 40 -1.41 10.91 13.90
C ARG A 40 -1.32 9.38 14.00
N GLN A 41 -1.04 8.84 15.18
CA GLN A 41 -0.98 7.39 15.41
C GLN A 41 -2.35 6.74 15.24
N ALA A 42 -3.40 7.37 15.75
CA ALA A 42 -4.78 6.92 15.55
C ALA A 42 -5.13 6.91 14.05
N TRP A 43 -4.82 7.99 13.32
CA TRP A 43 -5.03 8.06 11.88
C TRP A 43 -4.26 6.98 11.11
N ALA A 44 -3.01 6.69 11.47
CA ALA A 44 -2.24 5.63 10.85
C ALA A 44 -2.84 4.24 11.13
N ALA A 45 -3.38 4.01 12.33
CA ALA A 45 -4.06 2.77 12.68
C ALA A 45 -5.40 2.60 11.93
N LEU A 46 -6.11 3.69 11.65
CA LEU A 46 -7.33 3.68 10.82
C LEU A 46 -7.01 3.44 9.34
N ASP A 47 -5.89 3.96 8.83
CA ASP A 47 -5.46 3.80 7.43
C ASP A 47 -4.89 2.40 7.14
N ASP A 48 -4.54 1.62 8.17
CA ASP A 48 -4.04 0.25 7.99
C ASP A 48 -5.11 -0.70 7.40
N GLY A 49 -6.39 -0.30 7.42
CA GLY A 49 -7.46 -0.98 6.70
C GLY A 49 -7.60 -2.46 7.08
N ASP A 50 -7.03 -2.87 8.21
CA ASP A 50 -7.26 -4.21 8.74
C ASP A 50 -8.74 -4.32 9.05
N HIS A 51 -9.32 -5.40 8.53
CA HIS A 51 -10.74 -5.66 8.63
C HIS A 51 -11.14 -5.58 10.11
N ALA A 52 -11.89 -4.54 10.47
CA ALA A 52 -12.69 -4.63 11.66
C ALA A 52 -13.58 -5.87 11.46
N ASP A 53 -13.46 -6.86 12.35
CA ASP A 53 -14.28 -8.07 12.38
C ASP A 53 -15.72 -7.67 12.72
N TRP A 54 -16.38 -7.01 11.76
CA TRP A 54 -17.79 -6.72 11.83
C TRP A 54 -18.55 -7.98 11.44
N PRO A 55 -19.65 -8.31 12.15
CA PRO A 55 -20.52 -9.38 11.74
C PRO A 55 -20.96 -9.13 10.28
N PRO A 56 -20.92 -10.16 9.42
CA PRO A 56 -21.18 -9.99 8.00
C PRO A 56 -22.58 -9.41 7.81
N PRO A 57 -22.74 -8.33 7.01
CA PRO A 57 -24.08 -7.83 6.69
C PRO A 57 -24.87 -8.95 6.00
N PRO A 58 -26.20 -9.00 6.18
CA PRO A 58 -27.03 -9.97 5.48
C PRO A 58 -26.81 -9.81 3.98
N THR A 59 -26.42 -10.90 3.31
CA THR A 59 -26.25 -10.96 1.87
C THR A 59 -27.62 -10.81 1.20
N GLU A 60 -28.04 -9.56 0.97
CA GLU A 60 -29.04 -9.29 -0.05
C GLU A 60 -28.39 -9.55 -1.41
N GLU A 61 -28.49 -10.79 -1.89
CA GLU A 61 -28.15 -11.17 -3.26
C GLU A 61 -29.13 -10.52 -4.24
N ARG A 62 -29.06 -9.20 -4.40
CA ARG A 62 -29.67 -8.54 -5.56
C ARG A 62 -28.79 -8.86 -6.76
N HIS A 63 -29.27 -9.75 -7.64
CA HIS A 63 -28.65 -10.06 -8.93
C HIS A 63 -28.28 -8.79 -9.70
N GLY A 64 -27.01 -8.38 -9.61
CA GLY A 64 -26.54 -7.15 -10.21
C GLY A 64 -25.05 -6.91 -9.98
N ALA A 65 -24.20 -7.60 -10.75
CA ALA A 65 -22.74 -7.45 -10.71
C ALA A 65 -22.22 -6.00 -10.88
N ARG A 66 -23.05 -5.07 -11.36
CA ARG A 66 -22.67 -3.66 -11.56
C ARG A 66 -22.41 -2.93 -10.23
N ARG A 67 -23.18 -3.22 -9.18
CA ARG A 67 -23.00 -2.56 -7.88
C ARG A 67 -21.70 -3.04 -7.25
N ASP A 68 -21.47 -4.34 -7.22
CA ASP A 68 -20.26 -4.93 -6.66
C ASP A 68 -18.98 -4.46 -7.37
N VAL A 69 -19.03 -4.35 -8.71
CA VAL A 69 -17.91 -3.80 -9.50
C VAL A 69 -17.69 -2.32 -9.19
N SER A 70 -18.76 -1.54 -9.01
CA SER A 70 -18.65 -0.12 -8.68
C SER A 70 -18.11 0.10 -7.27
N ASP A 71 -18.57 -0.69 -6.29
CA ASP A 71 -18.11 -0.65 -4.91
C ASP A 71 -16.64 -1.08 -4.82
N LEU A 72 -16.25 -2.11 -5.58
CA LEU A 72 -14.86 -2.53 -5.70
C LEU A 72 -13.99 -1.43 -6.34
N ALA A 73 -14.48 -0.77 -7.41
CA ALA A 73 -13.78 0.34 -8.02
C ALA A 73 -13.59 1.50 -7.02
N TRP A 74 -14.63 1.84 -6.26
CA TRP A 74 -14.54 2.87 -5.21
C TRP A 74 -13.57 2.50 -4.09
N ALA A 75 -13.47 1.22 -3.71
CA ALA A 75 -12.51 0.75 -2.71
C ALA A 75 -11.06 0.70 -3.25
N ALA A 76 -10.89 0.52 -4.56
CA ALA A 76 -9.59 0.39 -5.21
C ALA A 76 -8.91 1.75 -5.47
N PHE A 77 -9.68 2.83 -5.59
CA PHE A 77 -9.16 4.16 -5.92
C PHE A 77 -9.27 5.14 -4.75
N THR A 78 -8.21 5.91 -4.56
CA THR A 78 -8.18 7.07 -3.68
C THR A 78 -8.96 8.24 -4.29
N ARG A 79 -9.28 9.25 -3.46
CA ARG A 79 -9.96 10.49 -3.88
C ARG A 79 -9.28 11.19 -5.06
N ASN A 80 -7.98 10.98 -5.26
CA ASN A 80 -7.18 11.62 -6.31
C ASN A 80 -7.15 10.79 -7.62
N GLY A 81 -7.97 9.74 -7.74
CA GLY A 81 -7.99 8.85 -8.91
C GLY A 81 -6.77 7.91 -9.01
N ARG A 82 -5.95 7.86 -7.96
CA ARG A 82 -4.80 6.94 -7.85
C ARG A 82 -5.20 5.67 -7.11
N VAL A 83 -4.50 4.57 -7.40
CA VAL A 83 -4.75 3.28 -6.76
C VAL A 83 -4.43 3.37 -5.27
N SER A 84 -5.27 2.75 -4.45
CA SER A 84 -5.06 2.71 -3.00
C SER A 84 -3.74 2.01 -2.63
N PRO A 85 -3.09 2.41 -1.51
CA PRO A 85 -1.89 1.75 -1.03
C PRO A 85 -2.09 0.24 -0.81
N ARG A 86 -3.29 -0.16 -0.36
CA ARG A 86 -3.66 -1.56 -0.14
C ARG A 86 -3.60 -2.38 -1.43
N VAL A 87 -4.25 -1.92 -2.50
CA VAL A 87 -4.24 -2.62 -3.79
C VAL A 87 -2.82 -2.66 -4.36
N THR A 88 -2.10 -1.53 -4.27
CA THR A 88 -0.71 -1.44 -4.72
C THR A 88 0.20 -2.44 -3.99
N ARG A 89 0.07 -2.56 -2.66
CA ARG A 89 0.80 -3.53 -1.84
C ARG A 89 0.52 -4.97 -2.28
N ARG A 90 -0.75 -5.32 -2.46
CA ARG A 90 -1.16 -6.66 -2.90
C ARG A 90 -0.61 -7.02 -4.28
N VAL A 91 -0.59 -6.07 -5.21
CA VAL A 91 -0.02 -6.28 -6.56
C VAL A 91 1.49 -6.49 -6.49
N ARG A 92 2.21 -5.76 -5.62
CA ARG A 92 3.65 -5.98 -5.39
C ARG A 92 3.93 -7.34 -4.77
N GLU A 93 3.14 -7.76 -3.79
CA GLU A 93 3.24 -9.09 -3.18
C GLU A 93 3.02 -10.19 -4.23
N LEU A 94 2.02 -10.02 -5.10
CA LEU A 94 1.74 -10.94 -6.20
C LEU A 94 2.90 -11.00 -7.19
N ALA A 95 3.45 -9.85 -7.59
CA ALA A 95 4.61 -9.77 -8.47
C ALA A 95 5.83 -10.48 -7.87
N ALA A 96 6.13 -10.21 -6.60
CA ALA A 96 7.23 -10.84 -5.89
C ALA A 96 7.03 -12.35 -5.75
N HIS A 97 5.81 -12.81 -5.49
CA HIS A 97 5.50 -14.24 -5.46
C HIS A 97 5.71 -14.91 -6.83
N ARG A 98 5.23 -14.29 -7.92
CA ARG A 98 5.37 -14.81 -9.29
C ARG A 98 6.83 -14.83 -9.77
N LEU A 99 7.63 -13.84 -9.39
CA LEU A 99 9.07 -13.81 -9.69
C LEU A 99 9.83 -14.86 -8.87
N ARG A 100 9.51 -15.01 -7.58
CA ARG A 100 10.12 -16.03 -6.72
C ARG A 100 9.84 -17.45 -7.21
N ALA A 101 8.65 -17.71 -7.78
CA ALA A 101 8.35 -18.98 -8.43
C ALA A 101 9.28 -19.32 -9.61
N ARG A 102 9.98 -18.31 -10.16
CA ARG A 102 11.00 -18.44 -11.21
C ARG A 102 12.44 -18.33 -10.68
N GLY A 103 12.62 -18.28 -9.36
CA GLY A 103 13.93 -18.14 -8.73
C GLY A 103 14.51 -16.71 -8.77
N ILE A 104 13.70 -15.70 -9.10
CA ILE A 104 14.13 -14.30 -9.16
C ILE A 104 13.56 -13.56 -7.95
N ASP A 105 14.44 -12.93 -7.16
CA ASP A 105 14.02 -12.01 -6.11
C ASP A 105 13.98 -10.58 -6.67
N PRO A 106 12.82 -9.88 -6.68
CA PRO A 106 12.73 -8.50 -7.16
C PRO A 106 13.53 -7.48 -6.33
N HIS A 107 14.00 -7.85 -5.13
CA HIS A 107 14.81 -6.97 -4.29
C HIS A 107 16.32 -7.22 -4.43
N ASP A 108 16.73 -8.24 -5.20
CA ASP A 108 18.12 -8.50 -5.49
C ASP A 108 18.60 -7.60 -6.64
N PRO A 109 19.50 -6.63 -6.38
CA PRO A 109 19.99 -5.73 -7.41
C PRO A 109 20.72 -6.46 -8.54
N ASP A 110 21.34 -7.62 -8.26
CA ASP A 110 22.09 -8.40 -9.26
C ASP A 110 21.16 -9.13 -10.24
N ARG A 111 19.87 -9.26 -9.89
CA ARG A 111 18.83 -9.93 -10.68
C ARG A 111 17.81 -8.96 -11.26
N TYR A 112 18.08 -7.65 -11.18
CA TYR A 112 17.20 -6.63 -11.72
C TYR A 112 17.00 -6.81 -13.24
N ASP A 113 18.07 -7.08 -13.98
CA ASP A 113 18.00 -7.25 -15.44
C ASP A 113 17.19 -8.50 -15.84
N ASP A 114 17.34 -9.61 -15.09
CA ASP A 114 16.54 -10.83 -15.27
C ASP A 114 15.04 -10.54 -15.04
N ALA A 115 14.71 -9.80 -13.98
CA ALA A 115 13.34 -9.41 -13.68
C ALA A 115 12.78 -8.42 -14.73
N ALA A 116 13.60 -7.48 -15.20
CA ALA A 116 13.23 -6.48 -16.19
C ALA A 116 13.01 -7.11 -17.57
N ALA A 117 13.78 -8.15 -17.92
CA ALA A 117 13.57 -8.91 -19.15
C ALA A 117 12.22 -9.64 -19.16
N LEU A 118 11.73 -10.07 -17.99
CA LEU A 118 10.46 -10.79 -17.84
C LEU A 118 9.24 -9.86 -17.77
N LEU A 119 9.30 -8.82 -16.92
CA LEU A 119 8.17 -7.91 -16.67
C LEU A 119 8.15 -6.68 -17.57
N GLY A 120 9.29 -6.35 -18.18
CA GLY A 120 9.56 -5.03 -18.74
C GLY A 120 10.14 -4.08 -17.69
N ALA A 121 11.15 -3.30 -18.09
CA ALA A 121 11.85 -2.37 -17.22
C ALA A 121 10.93 -1.30 -16.59
N ASP A 122 9.99 -0.76 -17.36
CA ASP A 122 9.04 0.27 -16.87
C ASP A 122 8.12 -0.27 -15.76
N THR A 123 7.67 -1.51 -15.91
CA THR A 123 6.77 -2.16 -14.95
C THR A 123 7.53 -2.50 -13.68
N LEU A 124 8.75 -3.02 -13.78
CA LEU A 124 9.61 -3.28 -12.63
C LEU A 124 9.95 -1.99 -11.87
N ALA A 125 10.37 -0.94 -12.58
CA ALA A 125 10.66 0.36 -11.98
C ALA A 125 9.42 0.94 -11.28
N GLY A 126 8.24 0.80 -11.89
CA GLY A 126 6.97 1.19 -11.29
C GLY A 126 6.62 0.42 -10.02
N LEU A 127 6.82 -0.91 -10.01
CA LEU A 127 6.56 -1.76 -8.85
C LEU A 127 7.49 -1.46 -7.67
N LEU A 128 8.73 -1.05 -7.94
CA LEU A 128 9.71 -0.67 -6.92
C LEU A 128 9.55 0.78 -6.44
N SER A 129 8.97 1.66 -7.25
CA SER A 129 8.72 3.05 -6.89
C SER A 129 7.78 3.18 -5.67
N PRO A 130 7.99 4.12 -4.75
CA PRO A 130 7.05 4.36 -3.64
C PRO A 130 5.77 5.10 -4.08
N GLU A 131 5.71 5.62 -5.31
CA GLU A 131 4.61 6.44 -5.80
C GLU A 131 3.36 5.59 -6.12
N PRO A 132 2.15 5.98 -5.68
CA PRO A 132 0.93 5.25 -6.01
C PRO A 132 0.60 5.33 -7.51
N PRO A 133 0.36 4.19 -8.17
CA PRO A 133 0.11 4.15 -9.61
C PRO A 133 -1.26 4.72 -9.98
N THR A 134 -1.41 5.10 -11.24
CA THR A 134 -2.73 5.38 -11.83
C THR A 134 -3.46 4.08 -12.17
N ALA A 135 -4.78 4.16 -12.41
CA ALA A 135 -5.56 3.01 -12.88
C ALA A 135 -4.97 2.38 -14.16
N ARG A 136 -4.53 3.22 -15.11
CA ARG A 136 -3.92 2.77 -16.37
C ARG A 136 -2.58 2.06 -16.15
N THR A 137 -1.76 2.58 -15.25
CA THR A 137 -0.47 1.97 -14.87
C THR A 137 -0.68 0.62 -14.19
N LEU A 138 -1.64 0.54 -13.25
CA LEU A 138 -1.99 -0.71 -12.59
C LEU A 138 -2.49 -1.76 -13.59
N HIS A 139 -3.35 -1.37 -14.53
CA HIS A 139 -3.84 -2.30 -15.55
C HIS A 139 -2.70 -2.87 -16.39
N ARG A 140 -1.75 -2.03 -16.81
CA ARG A 140 -0.54 -2.48 -17.52
C ARG A 140 0.28 -3.48 -16.69
N TRP A 141 0.50 -3.20 -15.40
CA TRP A 141 1.23 -4.13 -14.53
C TRP A 141 0.54 -5.48 -14.40
N LEU A 142 -0.79 -5.49 -14.30
CA LEU A 142 -1.58 -6.72 -14.26
C LEU A 142 -1.46 -7.50 -15.57
N ASP A 143 -1.53 -6.83 -16.72
CA ASP A 143 -1.34 -7.48 -18.03
C ASP A 143 0.06 -8.08 -18.20
N ASP A 144 1.11 -7.37 -17.76
CA ASP A 144 2.48 -7.87 -17.77
C ASP A 144 2.63 -9.09 -16.84
N LEU A 145 2.04 -9.02 -15.65
CA LEU A 145 2.05 -10.11 -14.67
C LEU A 145 1.29 -11.34 -15.18
N ASP A 146 0.18 -11.17 -15.89
CA ASP A 146 -0.64 -12.27 -16.41
C ASP A 146 0.01 -12.95 -17.61
N ARG A 147 0.77 -12.21 -18.42
CA ARG A 147 1.69 -12.81 -19.41
C ARG A 147 2.68 -13.77 -18.75
N LEU A 148 3.27 -13.40 -17.62
CA LEU A 148 4.12 -14.30 -16.85
C LEU A 148 3.38 -15.54 -16.32
N THR A 149 2.07 -15.49 -16.12
CA THR A 149 1.34 -16.70 -15.67
C THR A 149 1.11 -17.66 -16.83
N THR A 150 0.93 -17.12 -18.03
CA THR A 150 0.65 -17.90 -19.25
C THR A 150 1.87 -18.72 -19.69
N ASP A 151 3.08 -18.20 -19.45
CA ASP A 151 4.34 -18.89 -19.76
C ASP A 151 4.81 -19.88 -18.67
N ALA A 152 4.06 -20.04 -17.56
CA ALA A 152 4.40 -21.03 -16.53
C ALA A 152 3.79 -22.39 -16.90
N PRO A 153 4.55 -23.51 -16.80
CA PRO A 153 3.98 -24.84 -16.98
C PRO A 153 2.85 -25.05 -15.96
N PRO A 154 1.75 -25.74 -16.33
CA PRO A 154 0.60 -25.92 -15.43
C PRO A 154 1.05 -26.63 -14.17
N SER A 155 1.10 -25.91 -13.05
CA SER A 155 1.31 -26.51 -11.73
C SER A 155 0.13 -27.45 -11.47
N GLY A 156 0.43 -28.75 -11.38
CA GLY A 156 -0.55 -29.80 -11.15
C GLY A 156 -1.52 -29.42 -10.03
N ARG A 157 -2.80 -29.34 -10.38
CA ARG A 157 -3.90 -29.11 -9.44
C ARG A 157 -3.82 -30.19 -8.35
N PRO A 158 -3.79 -29.85 -7.04
CA PRO A 158 -3.94 -30.87 -6.00
C PRO A 158 -5.34 -31.48 -6.14
N THR A 159 -5.38 -32.76 -6.51
CA THR A 159 -6.59 -33.58 -6.45
C THR A 159 -7.04 -33.65 -5.00
N ARG A 160 -8.23 -33.12 -4.73
CA ARG A 160 -9.01 -33.44 -3.54
C ARG A 160 -9.89 -34.63 -3.83
#